data_AF-A0A2K3KDR4-F1
#
_entry.id   AF-A0A2K3KDR4-F1
#
_cell.length_a   1.000
_cell.length_b   1.000
_cell.length_c   1.000
_cell.angle_alpha   90.00
_cell.angle_beta   90.00
_cell.angle_gamma   90.00
#
_symmetry.space_group_name_H-M   'P 1'
#
loop_
_entity.id
_entity.type
_entity.pdbx_description
1 polymer ?
#
loop_
_entity_poly.entity_id
_entity_poly.type
_entity_poly.pdbx_seq_one_letter_code
_entity_poly.pdbx_strand_id
1 'polypeptide(L)'
;MSLGNRFIPTSSVKSMKKAELGDEIRSRGWERFNKLMIKDEMNPGNQMWAREFFANAYLPDQPMFPEYVSVVRGVKVSYSFETINNLLGCAAGGVCELLRDRERIDKSGIEVREELKNVVCRPGATWLPHSAASLPRRLSLTSFNPVHRAWGEFWLKNVRVVGNNSEIQLDNAHAVRLLVEGKFINLGYWLQKDLHEIANHPNPTFTLGHCNLIAALCRANNVPMNVQEGDLHP
;
A
#
# COMPACT_ATOMS: atom_id res chain seq x y z
N MET A 1 21.48 40.36 -2.30
CA MET A 1 20.12 39.81 -2.46
C MET A 1 20.23 38.29 -2.50
N SER A 2 19.33 37.64 -1.77
CA SER A 2 19.40 36.28 -1.23
C SER A 2 19.73 35.15 -2.22
N LEU A 3 20.83 34.43 -1.95
CA LEU A 3 21.06 33.07 -2.44
C LEU A 3 20.11 32.13 -1.68
N GLY A 4 19.13 31.58 -2.38
CA GLY A 4 18.20 30.59 -1.83
C GLY A 4 18.95 29.32 -1.41
N ASN A 5 19.05 29.10 -0.10
CA ASN A 5 19.52 27.85 0.49
C ASN A 5 18.69 26.66 -0.03
N ARG A 6 19.27 25.86 -0.93
CA ARG A 6 18.80 24.49 -1.16
C ARG A 6 19.13 23.71 0.11
N PHE A 7 18.12 23.48 0.93
CA PHE A 7 18.22 22.54 2.04
C PHE A 7 18.47 21.13 1.48
N ILE A 8 19.73 20.73 1.41
CA ILE A 8 20.13 19.34 1.21
C ILE A 8 20.03 18.70 2.59
N PRO A 9 19.09 17.78 2.86
CA PRO A 9 18.99 17.15 4.16
C PRO A 9 20.28 16.38 4.42
N THR A 10 21.00 16.74 5.49
CA THR A 10 22.18 16.03 5.97
C THR A 10 21.83 14.57 6.28
N SER A 11 22.81 13.67 6.24
CA SER A 11 22.65 12.24 6.53
C SER A 11 21.93 11.97 7.87
N SER A 12 22.16 12.84 8.86
CA SER A 12 21.49 12.84 10.17
C SER A 12 19.98 13.06 10.10
N VAL A 13 19.50 13.93 9.21
CA VAL A 13 18.06 14.17 9.02
C VAL A 13 17.38 12.98 8.32
N LYS A 14 18.11 12.22 7.50
CA LYS A 14 17.61 10.97 6.91
C LYS A 14 17.56 9.84 7.95
N SER A 15 18.55 9.75 8.85
CA SER A 15 18.58 8.70 9.88
C SER A 15 17.52 8.94 10.96
N MET A 16 17.29 10.18 11.38
CA MET A 16 16.25 10.53 12.35
C MET A 16 14.85 10.16 11.86
N LYS A 17 14.53 10.46 10.59
CA LYS A 17 13.24 10.08 9.98
C LYS A 17 13.05 8.57 9.86
N LYS A 18 14.13 7.83 9.61
CA LYS A 18 14.10 6.37 9.56
C LYS A 18 13.85 5.78 10.95
N ALA A 19 14.38 6.41 12.00
CA ALA A 19 14.12 6.02 13.38
C ALA A 19 12.66 6.29 13.79
N GLU A 20 12.15 7.51 13.53
CA GLU A 20 10.74 7.89 13.81
C GLU A 20 9.74 6.96 13.09
N LEU A 21 9.97 6.68 11.80
CA LEU A 21 9.14 5.72 11.06
C LEU A 21 9.25 4.31 11.65
N GLY A 22 10.43 3.91 12.12
CA GLY A 22 10.64 2.62 12.78
C GLY A 22 9.90 2.49 14.12
N ASP A 23 9.94 3.52 14.95
CA ASP A 23 9.18 3.56 16.22
C ASP A 23 7.67 3.48 15.96
N GLU A 24 7.19 4.22 14.96
CA GLU A 24 5.78 4.24 14.61
C GLU A 24 5.29 2.91 13.98
N ILE A 25 6.15 2.23 13.21
CA ILE A 25 5.88 0.87 12.73
C ILE A 25 5.78 -0.11 13.91
N ARG A 26 6.65 0.02 14.92
CA ARG A 26 6.60 -0.80 16.14
C ARG A 26 5.34 -0.55 16.94
N SER A 27 4.99 0.71 17.20
CA SER A 27 3.82 1.08 17.99
C SER A 27 2.50 0.59 17.37
N ARG A 28 2.48 0.41 16.04
CA ARG A 28 1.33 -0.14 15.29
C ARG A 28 1.32 -1.67 15.19
N GLY A 29 2.36 -2.36 15.65
CA GLY A 29 2.52 -3.81 15.47
C GLY A 29 2.76 -4.22 14.02
N TRP A 30 3.37 -3.33 13.21
CA TRP A 30 3.63 -3.57 11.78
C TRP A 30 5.04 -4.15 11.52
N GLU A 31 5.72 -4.64 12.55
CA GLU A 31 7.10 -5.11 12.46
C GLU A 31 7.28 -6.30 11.51
N ARG A 32 6.37 -7.30 11.59
CA ARG A 32 6.43 -8.47 10.70
C ARG A 32 6.16 -8.06 9.25
N PHE A 33 5.22 -7.14 9.03
CA PHE A 33 4.96 -6.57 7.71
C PHE A 33 6.19 -5.84 7.18
N ASN A 34 6.78 -4.94 7.97
CA ASN A 34 7.97 -4.20 7.56
C ASN A 34 9.14 -5.15 7.23
N LYS A 35 9.33 -6.21 8.02
CA LYS A 35 10.32 -7.26 7.72
C LYS A 35 10.01 -7.98 6.41
N LEU A 36 8.76 -8.32 6.16
CA LEU A 36 8.31 -9.01 4.95
C LEU A 36 8.56 -8.18 3.68
N MET A 37 8.53 -6.85 3.77
CA MET A 37 8.72 -5.95 2.63
C MET A 37 10.19 -5.60 2.37
N ILE A 38 11.11 -5.94 3.28
CA ILE A 38 12.54 -5.84 3.03
C ILE A 38 12.89 -6.92 2.00
N LYS A 39 13.47 -6.49 0.88
CA LYS A 39 14.01 -7.40 -0.14
C LYS A 39 15.29 -8.03 0.42
N ASP A 40 15.14 -9.13 1.15
CA ASP A 40 16.23 -9.96 1.60
C ASP A 40 16.02 -11.43 1.18
N GLU A 41 17.07 -12.24 1.27
CA GLU A 41 17.04 -13.66 0.92
C GLU A 41 16.13 -14.49 1.83
N MET A 42 15.71 -13.94 2.97
CA MET A 42 14.92 -14.66 3.97
C MET A 42 13.44 -14.77 3.58
N ASN A 43 12.91 -13.83 2.78
CA ASN A 43 11.51 -13.83 2.36
C ASN A 43 11.34 -13.56 0.86
N PRO A 44 11.85 -14.44 -0.02
CA PRO A 44 11.73 -14.22 -1.44
C PRO A 44 10.25 -14.26 -1.84
N GLY A 45 9.80 -13.25 -2.57
CA GLY A 45 8.52 -13.32 -3.28
C GLY A 45 8.57 -14.43 -4.33
N ASN A 46 7.41 -15.03 -4.64
CA ASN A 46 7.30 -16.06 -5.67
C ASN A 46 6.37 -15.56 -6.78
N GLN A 47 6.94 -15.19 -7.92
CA GLN A 47 6.16 -14.65 -9.04
C GLN A 47 5.20 -15.67 -9.63
N MET A 48 5.53 -16.96 -9.60
CA MET A 48 4.67 -18.03 -10.13
C MET A 48 3.43 -18.17 -9.26
N TRP A 49 3.61 -18.22 -7.93
CA TRP A 49 2.50 -18.19 -6.99
C TRP A 49 1.67 -16.91 -7.12
N ALA A 50 2.30 -15.75 -7.30
CA ALA A 50 1.57 -14.49 -7.48
C ALA A 50 0.70 -14.50 -8.74
N ARG A 51 1.22 -14.97 -9.89
CA ARG A 51 0.44 -15.08 -11.13
C ARG A 51 -0.77 -15.99 -10.97
N GLU A 52 -0.55 -17.19 -10.40
CA GLU A 52 -1.63 -18.15 -10.16
C GLU A 52 -2.65 -17.60 -9.16
N PHE A 53 -2.18 -16.98 -8.09
CA PHE A 53 -3.02 -16.35 -7.08
C PHE A 53 -3.95 -15.31 -7.70
N PHE A 54 -3.43 -14.37 -8.50
CA PHE A 54 -4.24 -13.31 -9.08
C PHE A 54 -5.19 -13.83 -10.16
N ALA A 55 -4.76 -14.79 -10.97
CA ALA A 55 -5.63 -15.44 -11.95
C ALA A 55 -6.84 -16.11 -11.28
N ASN A 56 -6.63 -16.77 -10.13
CA ASN A 56 -7.68 -17.47 -9.38
C ASN A 56 -8.42 -16.59 -8.37
N ALA A 57 -7.94 -15.37 -8.10
CA ALA A 57 -8.63 -14.36 -7.28
C ALA A 57 -9.54 -13.43 -8.12
N TYR A 58 -9.47 -13.54 -9.45
CA TYR A 58 -10.32 -12.80 -10.37
C TYR A 58 -11.79 -13.24 -10.21
N LEU A 59 -12.65 -12.26 -9.99
CA LEU A 59 -14.08 -12.39 -9.69
C LEU A 59 -14.86 -11.40 -10.58
N PRO A 60 -15.12 -11.76 -11.86
CA PRO A 60 -15.78 -10.85 -12.81
C PRO A 60 -17.19 -10.44 -12.36
N ASP A 61 -17.89 -11.31 -11.64
CA ASP A 61 -19.27 -11.07 -11.20
C ASP A 61 -19.38 -10.10 -10.02
N GLN A 62 -18.24 -9.68 -9.44
CA GLN A 62 -18.14 -8.67 -8.37
C GLN A 62 -19.24 -8.83 -7.29
N PRO A 63 -19.31 -10.00 -6.62
CA PRO A 63 -20.35 -10.24 -5.63
C PRO A 63 -20.28 -9.21 -4.50
N MET A 64 -21.44 -8.88 -3.92
CA MET A 64 -21.53 -7.92 -2.81
C MET A 64 -20.62 -8.29 -1.63
N PHE A 65 -20.44 -9.60 -1.39
CA PHE A 65 -19.56 -10.15 -0.35
C PHE A 65 -18.58 -11.15 -0.97
N PRO A 66 -17.40 -10.69 -1.43
CA PRO A 66 -16.36 -11.59 -1.91
C PRO A 66 -15.83 -12.46 -0.77
N GLU A 67 -15.54 -13.74 -1.04
CA GLU A 67 -14.97 -14.65 -0.03
C GLU A 67 -13.49 -14.34 0.27
N TYR A 68 -12.83 -13.54 -0.57
CA TYR A 68 -11.40 -13.22 -0.49
C TYR A 68 -10.53 -14.49 -0.39
N VAL A 69 -10.77 -15.44 -1.30
CA VAL A 69 -10.01 -16.68 -1.44
C VAL A 69 -9.45 -16.79 -2.84
N SER A 70 -8.24 -17.33 -2.95
CA SER A 70 -7.62 -17.75 -4.20
C SER A 70 -7.19 -19.22 -4.10
N VAL A 71 -6.87 -19.85 -5.23
CA VAL A 71 -6.31 -21.20 -5.27
C VAL A 71 -4.90 -21.14 -5.86
N VAL A 72 -3.92 -21.74 -5.19
CA VAL A 72 -2.53 -21.82 -5.67
C VAL A 72 -2.04 -23.25 -5.50
N ARG A 73 -1.62 -23.88 -6.60
CA ARG A 73 -1.24 -25.30 -6.66
C ARG A 73 -2.29 -26.22 -6.07
N GLY A 74 -3.58 -25.93 -6.33
CA GLY A 74 -4.72 -26.68 -5.81
C GLY A 74 -5.06 -26.43 -4.34
N VAL A 75 -4.32 -25.55 -3.64
CA VAL A 75 -4.56 -25.21 -2.23
C VAL A 75 -5.35 -23.90 -2.14
N LYS A 76 -6.42 -23.88 -1.34
CA LYS A 76 -7.16 -22.65 -1.03
C LYS A 76 -6.33 -21.75 -0.12
N VAL A 77 -6.14 -20.50 -0.54
CA VAL A 77 -5.41 -19.46 0.19
C VAL A 77 -6.38 -18.32 0.46
N SER A 78 -6.81 -18.17 1.72
CA SER A 78 -7.57 -16.98 2.13
C SER A 78 -6.64 -15.77 2.18
N TYR A 79 -7.12 -14.65 1.65
CA TYR A 79 -6.50 -13.33 1.76
C TYR A 79 -7.44 -12.33 2.44
N SER A 80 -8.34 -12.82 3.29
CA SER A 80 -9.17 -11.96 4.13
C SER A 80 -8.32 -11.10 5.06
N PHE A 81 -8.84 -9.96 5.48
CA PHE A 81 -8.11 -9.03 6.34
C PHE A 81 -7.81 -9.64 7.70
N GLU A 82 -8.67 -10.53 8.22
CA GLU A 82 -8.41 -11.29 9.44
C GLU A 82 -7.23 -12.24 9.24
N THR A 83 -7.21 -12.98 8.13
CA THR A 83 -6.10 -13.87 7.80
C THR A 83 -4.78 -13.11 7.66
N ILE A 84 -4.80 -11.98 6.95
CA ILE A 84 -3.62 -11.12 6.78
C ILE A 84 -3.17 -10.53 8.12
N ASN A 85 -4.09 -10.00 8.93
CA ASN A 85 -3.74 -9.43 10.24
C ASN A 85 -3.17 -10.49 11.18
N ASN A 86 -3.73 -11.70 11.20
CA ASN A 86 -3.23 -12.83 12.00
C ASN A 86 -1.83 -13.25 11.54
N LEU A 87 -1.60 -13.36 10.23
CA LEU A 87 -0.28 -13.67 9.67
C LEU A 87 0.77 -12.62 10.08
N LEU A 88 0.42 -11.35 9.93
CA LEU A 88 1.31 -10.22 10.20
C LEU A 88 1.39 -9.83 11.68
N GLY A 89 0.56 -10.42 12.54
CA GLY A 89 0.48 -10.04 13.96
C GLY A 89 0.05 -8.60 14.18
N CYS A 90 -0.72 -8.02 13.24
CA CYS A 90 -1.18 -6.63 13.33
C CYS A 90 -2.45 -6.53 14.17
N ALA A 91 -2.55 -5.50 15.02
CA ALA A 91 -3.73 -5.27 15.84
C ALA A 91 -4.95 -5.00 14.97
N ALA A 92 -5.99 -5.83 15.05
CA ALA A 92 -7.25 -5.67 14.31
C ALA A 92 -8.37 -5.02 15.14
N GLY A 93 -8.10 -4.61 16.38
CA GLY A 93 -9.14 -4.24 17.37
C GLY A 93 -9.63 -2.79 17.34
N GLY A 94 -9.04 -1.91 16.52
CA GLY A 94 -9.43 -0.49 16.44
C GLY A 94 -10.42 -0.18 15.31
N VAL A 95 -11.13 0.94 15.40
CA VAL A 95 -11.93 1.47 14.28
C VAL A 95 -10.98 2.06 13.23
N CYS A 96 -11.03 1.54 12.00
CA CYS A 96 -10.18 2.04 10.92
C CYS A 96 -10.65 3.43 10.45
N GLU A 97 -9.93 4.48 10.85
CA GLU A 97 -10.30 5.87 10.55
C GLU A 97 -10.30 6.15 9.04
N LEU A 98 -9.36 5.56 8.31
CA LEU A 98 -9.31 5.72 6.85
C LEU A 98 -10.56 5.13 6.17
N LEU A 99 -11.11 4.03 6.69
CA LEU A 99 -12.34 3.44 6.14
C LEU A 99 -13.52 4.39 6.35
N ARG A 100 -13.65 4.95 7.55
CA ARG A 100 -14.69 5.91 7.92
C ARG A 100 -14.60 7.20 7.10
N ASP A 101 -13.39 7.66 6.83
CA ASP A 101 -13.16 8.98 6.25
C ASP A 101 -13.04 8.97 4.73
N ARG A 102 -12.83 7.81 4.10
CA ARG A 102 -12.62 7.70 2.64
C ARG A 102 -13.76 8.33 1.85
N GLU A 103 -15.00 7.94 2.12
CA GLU A 103 -16.16 8.42 1.37
C GLU A 103 -16.38 9.93 1.60
N ARG A 104 -16.15 10.39 2.83
CA ARG A 104 -16.24 11.80 3.20
C ARG A 104 -15.23 12.65 2.44
N ILE A 105 -13.98 12.20 2.33
CA ILE A 105 -12.93 12.88 1.59
C ILE A 105 -13.19 12.84 0.09
N ASP A 106 -13.66 11.73 -0.47
CA ASP A 106 -13.88 11.63 -1.91
C ASP A 106 -14.99 12.57 -2.40
N LYS A 107 -16.02 12.78 -1.56
CA LYS A 107 -17.12 13.74 -1.77
C LYS A 107 -16.81 15.15 -1.27
N SER A 108 -15.62 15.41 -0.73
CA SER A 108 -15.29 16.72 -0.15
C SER A 108 -15.08 17.78 -1.23
N GLY A 109 -15.44 19.02 -0.89
CA GLY A 109 -15.18 20.21 -1.69
C GLY A 109 -13.71 20.64 -1.70
N ILE A 110 -13.41 21.71 -2.43
CA ILE A 110 -12.04 22.22 -2.62
C ILE A 110 -11.36 22.63 -1.30
N GLU A 111 -12.11 23.18 -0.35
CA GLU A 111 -11.58 23.65 0.94
C GLU A 111 -10.92 22.53 1.75
N VAL A 112 -11.62 21.40 1.92
CA VAL A 112 -11.10 20.22 2.63
C VAL A 112 -9.87 19.63 1.92
N ARG A 113 -9.85 19.68 0.58
CA ARG A 113 -8.71 19.19 -0.18
C ARG A 113 -7.50 20.11 0.01
N GLU A 114 -7.71 21.43 -0.07
CA GLU A 114 -6.69 22.44 0.19
C GLU A 114 -6.13 22.33 1.61
N GLU A 115 -6.97 22.10 2.62
CA GLU A 115 -6.53 21.81 3.99
C GLU A 115 -5.61 20.58 4.02
N LEU A 116 -6.04 19.46 3.43
CA LEU A 116 -5.22 18.25 3.35
C LEU A 116 -3.87 18.53 2.68
N LYS A 117 -3.86 19.24 1.55
CA LYS A 117 -2.62 19.65 0.85
C LYS A 117 -1.71 20.47 1.77
N ASN A 118 -2.27 21.44 2.49
CA ASN A 118 -1.50 22.32 3.38
C ASN A 118 -0.91 21.57 4.58
N VAL A 119 -1.57 20.51 5.04
CA VAL A 119 -1.05 19.61 6.10
C VAL A 119 0.10 18.75 5.57
N VAL A 120 -0.09 18.07 4.43
CA VAL A 120 0.85 17.04 3.97
C VAL A 120 2.01 17.60 3.14
N CYS A 121 1.84 18.77 2.51
CA CYS A 121 2.82 19.38 1.62
C CYS A 121 3.57 20.57 2.22
N ARG A 122 4.70 20.88 1.60
CA ARG A 122 5.46 22.11 1.88
C ARG A 122 4.71 23.34 1.35
N PRO A 123 4.93 24.53 1.95
CA PRO A 123 4.37 25.77 1.42
C PRO A 123 4.66 25.97 -0.08
N GLY A 124 3.66 26.42 -0.83
CA GLY A 124 3.75 26.63 -2.28
C GLY A 124 3.48 25.40 -3.14
N ALA A 125 3.14 24.26 -2.55
CA ALA A 125 2.73 23.08 -3.31
C ALA A 125 1.42 23.31 -4.08
N THR A 126 1.36 22.77 -5.28
CA THR A 126 0.20 22.84 -6.17
C THR A 126 -0.36 21.45 -6.45
N TRP A 127 -1.65 21.41 -6.81
CA TRP A 127 -2.25 20.21 -7.36
C TRP A 127 -1.66 19.92 -8.73
N LEU A 128 -1.55 18.63 -9.05
CA LEU A 128 -1.24 18.20 -10.41
C LEU A 128 -2.41 18.54 -11.35
N PRO A 129 -2.14 18.67 -12.66
CA PRO A 129 -3.17 19.05 -13.64
C PRO A 129 -4.43 18.20 -13.55
N HIS A 130 -5.59 18.84 -13.67
CA HIS A 130 -6.90 18.19 -13.71
C HIS A 130 -7.82 18.92 -14.70
N SER A 131 -8.95 18.31 -15.05
CA SER A 131 -9.96 18.95 -15.89
C SER A 131 -10.59 20.14 -15.17
N ALA A 132 -10.93 21.20 -15.90
CA ALA A 132 -11.63 22.37 -15.35
C ALA A 132 -12.99 22.02 -14.72
N ALA A 133 -13.61 20.92 -15.18
CA ALA A 133 -14.90 20.44 -14.66
C ALA A 133 -14.77 19.51 -13.43
N SER A 134 -13.55 19.20 -12.98
CA SER A 134 -13.32 18.30 -11.85
C SER A 134 -12.52 18.95 -10.74
N LEU A 135 -12.75 18.49 -9.51
CA LEU A 135 -11.92 18.86 -8.37
C LEU A 135 -10.57 18.13 -8.42
N PRO A 136 -9.48 18.78 -7.99
CA PRO A 136 -8.15 18.19 -8.00
C PRO A 136 -8.07 16.95 -7.10
N ARG A 137 -7.39 15.90 -7.56
CA ARG A 137 -7.29 14.61 -6.84
C ARG A 137 -5.86 14.09 -6.69
N ARG A 138 -4.85 14.78 -7.23
CA ARG A 138 -3.47 14.27 -7.32
C ARG A 138 -2.45 15.29 -6.90
N LEU A 139 -1.47 14.85 -6.11
CA LEU A 139 -0.33 15.65 -5.67
C LEU A 139 0.97 14.96 -6.08
N SER A 140 2.05 15.74 -6.22
CA SER A 140 3.39 15.16 -6.35
C SER A 140 3.93 14.79 -4.97
N LEU A 141 4.38 13.54 -4.81
CA LEU A 141 4.99 13.07 -3.57
C LEU A 141 6.28 13.84 -3.23
N THR A 142 6.92 14.46 -4.23
CA THR A 142 8.11 15.30 -4.02
C THR A 142 7.80 16.61 -3.30
N SER A 143 6.55 17.09 -3.38
CA SER A 143 6.07 18.30 -2.70
C SER A 143 5.75 18.08 -1.22
N PHE A 144 5.75 16.83 -0.75
CA PHE A 144 5.36 16.48 0.62
C PHE A 144 6.39 16.96 1.65
N ASN A 145 5.88 17.26 2.84
CA ASN A 145 6.70 17.43 4.04
C ASN A 145 7.46 16.13 4.31
N PRO A 146 8.68 16.16 4.87
CA PRO A 146 9.52 14.97 4.84
C PRO A 146 8.98 13.73 5.55
N VAL A 147 8.27 13.89 6.67
CA VAL A 147 7.64 12.78 7.40
C VAL A 147 6.48 12.18 6.59
N HIS A 148 5.59 13.04 6.07
CA HIS A 148 4.52 12.62 5.16
C HIS A 148 5.06 11.94 3.91
N ARG A 149 6.17 12.44 3.34
CA ARG A 149 6.81 11.80 2.19
C ARG A 149 7.31 10.40 2.51
N ALA A 150 7.96 10.21 3.65
CA ALA A 150 8.44 8.89 4.07
C ALA A 150 7.28 7.90 4.21
N TRP A 151 6.18 8.31 4.84
CA TRP A 151 4.96 7.52 4.93
C TRP A 151 4.28 7.27 3.58
N GLY A 152 4.22 8.27 2.70
CA GLY A 152 3.66 8.10 1.36
C GLY A 152 4.47 7.15 0.49
N GLU A 153 5.81 7.20 0.57
CA GLU A 153 6.67 6.24 -0.09
C GLU A 153 6.48 4.83 0.48
N PHE A 154 6.39 4.69 1.81
CA PHE A 154 6.10 3.40 2.44
C PHE A 154 4.74 2.85 2.01
N TRP A 155 3.70 3.68 2.04
CA TRP A 155 2.33 3.30 1.72
C TRP A 155 2.17 2.86 0.27
N LEU A 156 2.66 3.65 -0.69
CA LEU A 156 2.52 3.36 -2.12
C LEU A 156 3.43 2.23 -2.62
N LYS A 157 4.54 1.95 -1.93
CA LYS A 157 5.44 0.85 -2.30
C LYS A 157 5.00 -0.49 -1.70
N ASN A 158 4.30 -0.45 -0.56
CA ASN A 158 4.09 -1.65 0.24
C ASN A 158 2.62 -2.00 0.49
N VAL A 159 1.71 -1.02 0.55
CA VAL A 159 0.30 -1.26 0.91
C VAL A 159 -0.62 -1.03 -0.28
N ARG A 160 -0.44 0.08 -0.99
CA ARG A 160 -1.24 0.47 -2.17
C ARG A 160 -0.34 0.49 -3.39
N VAL A 161 0.04 -0.71 -3.86
CA VAL A 161 1.13 -0.88 -4.81
C VAL A 161 0.70 -0.35 -6.17
N VAL A 162 1.35 0.72 -6.61
CA VAL A 162 1.08 1.39 -7.88
C VAL A 162 2.32 1.49 -8.75
N GLY A 163 2.14 1.45 -10.08
CA GLY A 163 3.24 1.58 -11.04
C GLY A 163 3.91 2.96 -11.03
N ASN A 164 3.16 4.02 -10.72
CA ASN A 164 3.69 5.38 -10.55
C ASN A 164 3.61 5.79 -9.08
N ASN A 165 4.78 5.91 -8.43
CA ASN A 165 4.91 6.33 -7.03
C ASN A 165 5.41 7.78 -6.87
N SER A 166 5.54 8.52 -7.98
CA SER A 166 5.88 9.96 -7.95
C SER A 166 4.67 10.85 -7.69
N GLU A 167 3.48 10.31 -7.99
CA GLU A 167 2.18 10.93 -7.74
C GLU A 167 1.43 10.18 -6.65
N ILE A 168 0.59 10.89 -5.92
CA ILE A 168 -0.28 10.31 -4.89
C ILE A 168 -1.71 10.81 -5.07
N GLN A 169 -2.66 9.86 -5.10
CA GLN A 169 -4.09 10.13 -5.16
C GLN A 169 -4.60 10.66 -3.82
N LEU A 170 -5.73 11.38 -3.85
CA LEU A 170 -6.33 12.05 -2.70
C LEU A 170 -6.58 11.10 -1.52
N ASP A 171 -7.11 9.90 -1.78
CA ASP A 171 -7.38 8.90 -0.75
C ASP A 171 -6.09 8.40 -0.07
N ASN A 172 -5.04 8.14 -0.86
CA ASN A 172 -3.72 7.78 -0.34
C ASN A 172 -3.03 8.93 0.39
N ALA A 173 -3.19 10.18 -0.06
CA ALA A 173 -2.69 11.35 0.66
C ALA A 173 -3.37 11.50 2.02
N HIS A 174 -4.67 11.21 2.10
CA HIS A 174 -5.41 11.18 3.36
C HIS A 174 -4.94 10.05 4.28
N ALA A 175 -4.69 8.86 3.73
CA ALA A 175 -4.06 7.76 4.48
C ALA A 175 -2.74 8.20 5.13
N VAL A 176 -1.89 8.89 4.38
CA VAL A 176 -0.61 9.43 4.85
C VAL A 176 -0.80 10.44 5.99
N ARG A 177 -1.77 11.36 5.89
CA ARG A 177 -2.11 12.28 6.98
C ARG A 177 -2.46 11.50 8.26
N LEU A 178 -3.38 10.54 8.15
CA LEU A 178 -3.83 9.74 9.30
C LEU A 178 -2.68 8.92 9.91
N LEU A 179 -1.77 8.39 9.09
CA LEU A 179 -0.57 7.70 9.57
C LEU A 179 0.33 8.62 10.38
N VAL A 180 0.56 9.85 9.92
CA VAL A 180 1.37 10.83 10.64
C VAL A 180 0.70 11.28 11.94
N GLU A 181 -0.64 11.38 11.95
CA GLU A 181 -1.43 11.70 13.14
C GLU A 181 -1.56 10.56 14.17
N GLY A 182 -0.92 9.40 13.94
CA GLY A 182 -1.00 8.26 14.85
C GLY A 182 -2.36 7.55 14.83
N LYS A 183 -3.21 7.82 13.83
CA LYS A 183 -4.55 7.23 13.75
C LYS A 183 -4.46 5.76 13.38
N PHE A 184 -5.40 4.98 13.92
CA PHE A 184 -5.47 3.56 13.63
C PHE A 184 -5.93 3.31 12.19
N ILE A 185 -5.12 2.57 11.44
CA ILE A 185 -5.44 2.07 10.11
C ILE A 185 -5.30 0.55 10.14
N ASN A 186 -6.36 -0.16 9.75
CA ASN A 186 -6.33 -1.62 9.65
C ASN A 186 -5.50 -2.03 8.43
N LEU A 187 -4.25 -2.43 8.66
CA LEU A 187 -3.32 -2.78 7.59
C LEU A 187 -3.82 -3.96 6.75
N GLY A 188 -4.28 -5.04 7.39
CA GLY A 188 -4.78 -6.22 6.69
C GLY A 188 -5.95 -5.90 5.76
N TYR A 189 -6.82 -4.97 6.16
CA TYR A 189 -7.93 -4.53 5.32
C TYR A 189 -7.46 -3.85 4.04
N TRP A 190 -6.47 -2.94 4.13
CA TRP A 190 -5.95 -2.24 2.96
C TRP A 190 -5.11 -3.14 2.05
N LEU A 191 -4.41 -4.13 2.61
CA LEU A 191 -3.73 -5.17 1.84
C LEU A 191 -4.71 -6.10 1.11
N GLN A 192 -5.74 -6.59 1.78
CA GLN A 192 -6.82 -7.37 1.14
C GLN A 192 -7.43 -6.58 -0.01
N LYS A 193 -7.75 -5.31 0.23
CA LYS A 193 -8.37 -4.44 -0.76
C LYS A 193 -7.47 -4.22 -1.97
N ASP A 194 -6.17 -3.97 -1.77
CA ASP A 194 -5.23 -3.80 -2.86
C ASP A 194 -5.06 -5.09 -3.67
N LEU A 195 -4.94 -6.25 -3.01
CA LEU A 195 -4.92 -7.56 -3.67
C LEU A 195 -6.19 -7.78 -4.52
N HIS A 196 -7.35 -7.49 -3.95
CA HIS A 196 -8.63 -7.67 -4.62
C HIS A 196 -8.80 -6.73 -5.83
N GLU A 197 -8.44 -5.45 -5.67
CA GLU A 197 -8.48 -4.46 -6.76
C GLU A 197 -7.49 -4.80 -7.87
N ILE A 198 -6.27 -5.28 -7.56
CA ILE A 198 -5.31 -5.75 -8.56
C ILE A 198 -5.83 -6.97 -9.32
N ALA A 199 -6.39 -7.96 -8.60
CA ALA A 199 -6.94 -9.18 -9.20
C ALA A 199 -8.08 -8.88 -10.17
N ASN A 200 -8.87 -7.83 -9.89
CA ASN A 200 -10.09 -7.49 -10.60
C ASN A 200 -9.97 -6.22 -11.46
N HIS A 201 -8.75 -5.75 -11.69
CA HIS A 201 -8.54 -4.54 -12.47
C HIS A 201 -8.94 -4.78 -13.93
N PRO A 202 -9.81 -3.95 -14.54
CA PRO A 202 -10.32 -4.19 -15.89
C PRO A 202 -9.27 -4.00 -16.99
N ASN A 203 -8.15 -3.31 -16.70
CA ASN A 203 -7.09 -3.13 -17.69
C ASN A 203 -6.18 -4.36 -17.74
N PRO A 204 -5.78 -4.82 -18.94
CA PRO A 204 -4.91 -5.98 -19.12
C PRO A 204 -3.46 -5.75 -18.68
N THR A 205 -3.08 -4.51 -18.34
CA THR A 205 -1.77 -4.21 -17.78
C THR A 205 -1.71 -4.68 -16.33
N PHE A 206 -1.20 -5.89 -16.17
CA PHE A 206 -1.10 -6.55 -14.89
C PHE A 206 0.15 -6.11 -14.12
N THR A 207 -0.04 -5.58 -12.91
CA THR A 207 1.08 -5.31 -11.98
C THR A 207 1.18 -6.49 -11.01
N LEU A 208 2.33 -7.16 -11.00
CA LEU A 208 2.68 -8.17 -9.99
C LEU A 208 3.01 -7.48 -8.65
N GLY A 209 2.01 -6.90 -8.01
CA GLY A 209 2.10 -6.36 -6.66
C GLY A 209 2.12 -7.46 -5.61
N HIS A 210 2.58 -7.14 -4.40
CA HIS A 210 2.44 -8.02 -3.21
C HIS A 210 3.07 -9.42 -3.29
N CYS A 211 4.06 -9.66 -4.15
CA CYS A 211 4.70 -10.99 -4.28
C CYS A 211 5.20 -11.58 -2.95
N ASN A 212 5.72 -10.74 -2.04
CA ASN A 212 6.19 -11.20 -0.73
C ASN A 212 5.02 -11.59 0.19
N LEU A 213 3.94 -10.79 0.21
CA LEU A 213 2.73 -11.09 0.98
C LEU A 213 2.04 -12.36 0.47
N ILE A 214 1.87 -12.49 -0.84
CA ILE A 214 1.29 -13.69 -1.45
C ILE A 214 2.15 -14.92 -1.11
N ALA A 215 3.46 -14.80 -1.22
CA ALA A 215 4.34 -15.91 -0.85
C ALA A 215 4.26 -16.27 0.64
N ALA A 216 4.08 -15.29 1.53
CA ALA A 216 3.86 -15.55 2.95
C ALA A 216 2.52 -16.25 3.21
N LEU A 217 1.43 -15.82 2.55
CA LEU A 217 0.12 -16.46 2.63
C LEU A 217 0.17 -17.91 2.11
N CYS A 218 0.83 -18.14 0.98
CA CYS A 218 1.03 -19.47 0.40
C CYS A 218 1.82 -20.39 1.35
N ARG A 219 2.93 -19.90 1.93
CA ARG A 219 3.70 -20.66 2.92
C ARG A 219 2.88 -21.00 4.16
N ALA A 220 2.10 -20.04 4.67
CA ALA A 220 1.24 -20.27 5.83
C ALA A 220 0.16 -21.34 5.57
N ASN A 221 -0.22 -21.56 4.31
CA ASN A 221 -1.17 -22.59 3.89
C ASN A 221 -0.49 -23.86 3.34
N ASN A 222 0.83 -24.02 3.50
CA ASN A 222 1.60 -25.16 2.99
C ASN A 222 1.46 -25.41 1.48
N VAL A 223 1.33 -24.33 0.69
CA VAL A 223 1.31 -24.41 -0.79
C VAL A 223 2.63 -25.02 -1.29
N PRO A 224 2.59 -26.05 -2.15
CA PRO A 224 3.80 -26.63 -2.71
C PRO A 224 4.64 -25.62 -3.52
N MET A 225 5.96 -25.66 -3.30
CA MET A 225 6.92 -24.85 -4.05
C MET A 225 7.29 -25.44 -5.43
N ASN A 226 6.90 -26.69 -5.71
CA ASN A 226 7.52 -27.51 -6.75
C ASN A 226 7.60 -26.81 -8.12
N VAL A 227 8.86 -26.69 -8.57
CA VAL A 227 9.27 -26.53 -9.96
C VAL A 227 9.12 -27.91 -10.59
N GLN A 228 8.10 -28.13 -11.42
CA GLN A 228 8.21 -29.17 -12.44
C GLN A 228 8.89 -28.52 -13.66
N GLU A 229 10.21 -28.37 -13.55
CA GLU A 229 11.10 -28.40 -14.72
C GLU A 229 11.32 -29.89 -14.98
N GLY A 230 10.44 -30.46 -15.79
CA GLY A 230 10.44 -31.85 -16.17
C GLY A 230 9.40 -31.98 -17.25
N ASP A 231 9.85 -31.83 -18.49
CA ASP A 231 9.19 -32.15 -19.78
C ASP A 231 9.30 -31.06 -20.85
N LEU A 232 10.38 -30.27 -20.81
CA LEU A 232 10.94 -29.66 -22.01
C LEU A 232 12.35 -30.23 -22.22
N HIS A 233 12.39 -31.44 -22.76
CA HIS A 233 13.57 -31.97 -23.44
C HIS A 233 13.49 -31.62 -24.95
N PRO A 234 14.65 -31.54 -25.62
CA PRO A 234 15.05 -30.48 -26.57
C PRO A 234 14.26 -30.40 -27.87
#